data_AF-A0A7X7LX90-F1
#
_entry.id   AF-A0A7X7LX90-F1
#
_cell.length_a   1.000
_cell.length_b   1.000
_cell.length_c   1.000
_cell.angle_alpha   90.00
_cell.angle_beta   90.00
_cell.angle_gamma   90.00
#
_symmetry.space_group_name_H-M   'P 1'
#
loop_
_entity.id
_entity.type
_entity.pdbx_description
1 polymer ?
#
loop_
_entity_poly.entity_id
_entity_poly.type
_entity_poly.pdbx_seq_one_letter_code
_entity_poly.pdbx_strand_id
1 'polypeptide(L)'
;MDQDFIAAALDYHRSPTRGKIAVVPTKGLTNQRDLALAYSPGVAAACDAIVADPTQAREFTSRGNLVAVITNGTAVLGLGNIGPLAAKPVMEGKGCLFKKFANIDVFDIELSENDPDKLIEIIASLEPTLGGINLEDIKAPECFYIE
;
A
#
# COMPACT_ATOMS: atom_id res chain seq x y z
N MET A 1 12.57 -10.73 -25.04
CA MET A 1 11.85 -9.46 -25.12
C MET A 1 12.64 -8.59 -26.09
N ASP A 2 12.01 -8.03 -27.11
CA ASP A 2 12.73 -7.14 -28.04
C ASP A 2 13.05 -5.80 -27.35
N GLN A 3 13.96 -5.03 -27.96
CA GLN A 3 14.45 -3.77 -27.38
C GLN A 3 13.35 -2.70 -27.33
N ASP A 4 12.46 -2.71 -28.32
CA ASP A 4 11.37 -1.73 -28.41
C ASP A 4 10.38 -1.89 -27.25
N PHE A 5 10.03 -3.12 -26.89
CA PHE A 5 9.17 -3.40 -25.76
C PHE A 5 9.83 -3.04 -24.42
N ILE A 6 11.14 -3.29 -24.26
CA ILE A 6 11.87 -2.87 -23.05
C ILE A 6 11.84 -1.35 -22.91
N ALA A 7 12.12 -0.62 -24.01
CA ALA A 7 12.08 0.84 -24.01
C ALA A 7 10.68 1.37 -23.65
N ALA A 8 9.63 0.78 -24.24
CA ALA A 8 8.25 1.14 -23.96
C ALA A 8 7.87 0.85 -22.49
N ALA A 9 8.27 -0.28 -21.93
CA ALA A 9 8.02 -0.60 -20.53
C ALA A 9 8.70 0.40 -19.58
N LEU A 10 9.97 0.76 -19.84
CA LEU A 10 10.68 1.75 -19.03
C LEU A 10 10.06 3.15 -19.14
N ASP A 11 9.59 3.54 -20.33
CA ASP A 11 8.92 4.82 -20.52
C ASP A 11 7.56 4.88 -19.82
N TYR A 12 6.78 3.78 -19.88
CA TYR A 12 5.52 3.63 -19.17
C TYR A 12 5.65 3.85 -17.65
N HIS A 13 6.76 3.43 -17.05
CA HIS A 13 7.03 3.65 -15.62
C HIS A 13 7.57 5.06 -15.28
N ARG A 14 8.02 5.82 -16.29
CA ARG A 14 8.73 7.10 -16.11
C ARG A 14 7.86 8.32 -16.44
N SER A 15 7.05 8.22 -17.49
CA SER A 15 6.41 9.36 -18.16
C SER A 15 4.90 9.14 -18.29
N PRO A 16 4.07 10.20 -18.17
CA PRO A 16 4.42 11.59 -17.80
C PRO A 16 4.70 11.76 -16.30
N THR A 17 4.33 10.77 -15.50
CA THR A 17 4.51 10.74 -14.05
C THR A 17 5.25 9.46 -13.70
N ARG A 18 6.19 9.53 -12.76
CA ARG A 18 6.95 8.36 -12.31
C ARG A 18 6.10 7.47 -11.42
N GLY A 19 6.25 6.15 -11.58
CA GLY A 19 5.47 5.16 -10.85
C GLY A 19 4.04 5.06 -11.39
N LYS A 20 3.27 4.12 -10.83
CA LYS A 20 1.94 3.76 -11.34
C LYS A 20 0.78 4.13 -10.42
N ILE A 21 1.09 4.64 -9.22
CA ILE A 21 0.12 4.96 -8.18
C ILE A 21 0.30 6.40 -7.69
N ALA A 22 -0.75 6.97 -7.12
CA ALA A 22 -0.73 8.28 -6.49
C ALA A 22 -1.76 8.34 -5.36
N VAL A 23 -1.50 9.18 -4.35
CA VAL A 23 -2.45 9.50 -3.29
C VAL A 23 -3.20 10.76 -3.68
N VAL A 24 -4.54 10.67 -3.75
CA VAL A 24 -5.40 11.79 -4.13
C VAL A 24 -6.44 12.03 -3.03
N PRO A 25 -6.58 13.25 -2.51
CA PRO A 25 -7.63 13.56 -1.53
C PRO A 25 -9.03 13.29 -2.08
N THR A 26 -9.90 12.67 -1.27
CA THR A 26 -11.28 12.37 -1.65
C THR A 26 -12.28 13.47 -1.24
N LYS A 27 -11.85 14.42 -0.40
CA LYS A 27 -12.65 15.55 0.07
C LYS A 27 -12.13 16.84 -0.55
N GLY A 28 -13.03 17.78 -0.83
CA GLY A 28 -12.64 19.12 -1.28
C GLY A 28 -11.79 19.82 -0.22
N LEU A 29 -10.77 20.56 -0.66
CA LEU A 29 -9.87 21.36 0.18
C LEU A 29 -9.80 22.79 -0.38
N THR A 30 -10.95 23.37 -0.68
CA THR A 30 -11.07 24.58 -1.52
C THR A 30 -11.19 25.87 -0.74
N ASN A 31 -11.54 25.78 0.54
CA ASN A 31 -11.83 26.94 1.38
C ASN A 31 -11.46 26.67 2.85
N GLN A 32 -11.57 27.70 3.70
CA GLN A 32 -11.21 27.61 5.12
C GLN A 32 -12.04 26.58 5.88
N ARG A 33 -13.34 26.43 5.56
CA ARG A 33 -14.20 25.45 6.19
C ARG A 33 -13.77 24.03 5.84
N ASP A 34 -13.44 23.77 4.57
CA ASP A 34 -12.93 22.47 4.13
C ASP A 34 -11.64 22.10 4.90
N LEU A 35 -10.69 23.03 5.01
CA LEU A 35 -9.44 22.83 5.75
C LEU A 35 -9.69 22.58 7.25
N ALA A 36 -10.63 23.32 7.85
CA ALA A 36 -11.00 23.16 9.25
C ALA A 36 -11.68 21.82 9.52
N LEU A 37 -12.37 21.21 8.54
CA LEU A 37 -12.97 19.88 8.66
C LEU A 37 -11.97 18.76 8.38
N ALA A 38 -11.12 18.92 7.37
CA ALA A 38 -10.12 17.91 7.00
C ALA A 38 -8.98 17.81 8.02
N TYR A 39 -8.73 18.88 8.78
CA TYR A 39 -7.70 18.94 9.80
C TYR A 39 -8.20 19.67 11.05
N SER A 40 -7.39 20.52 11.65
CA SER A 40 -7.75 21.21 12.89
C SER A 40 -8.74 22.37 12.64
N PRO A 41 -9.75 22.56 13.50
CA PRO A 41 -10.05 21.75 14.69
C PRO A 41 -11.00 20.55 14.45
N GLY A 42 -11.62 20.43 13.27
CA GLY A 42 -12.73 19.50 13.01
C GLY A 42 -12.36 18.02 13.05
N VAL A 43 -11.12 17.66 12.69
CA VAL A 43 -10.63 16.26 12.73
C VAL A 43 -10.73 15.63 14.12
N ALA A 44 -10.70 16.45 15.18
CA ALA A 44 -10.83 15.99 16.56
C ALA A 44 -12.13 15.19 16.80
N ALA A 45 -13.24 15.55 16.13
CA ALA A 45 -14.50 14.84 16.29
C ALA A 45 -14.41 13.38 15.82
N ALA A 46 -13.70 13.11 14.72
CA ALA A 46 -13.47 11.75 14.25
C ALA A 46 -12.52 10.99 15.19
N CYS A 47 -11.48 11.66 15.70
CA CYS A 47 -10.56 11.07 16.69
C CYS A 47 -11.30 10.67 17.97
N ASP A 48 -12.09 11.56 18.55
CA ASP A 48 -12.85 11.30 19.78
C ASP A 48 -13.87 10.17 19.60
N ALA A 49 -14.50 10.08 18.43
CA ALA A 49 -15.40 8.98 18.09
C ALA A 49 -14.67 7.62 18.04
N ILE A 50 -13.46 7.58 17.49
CA ILE A 50 -12.63 6.35 17.45
C ILE A 50 -12.07 6.00 18.84
N VAL A 51 -11.76 7.00 19.67
CA VAL A 51 -11.37 6.78 21.06
C VAL A 51 -12.54 6.16 21.85
N ALA A 52 -13.77 6.61 21.61
CA ALA A 52 -14.96 6.07 22.24
C ALA A 52 -15.31 4.65 21.74
N ASP A 53 -15.12 4.39 20.45
CA ASP A 53 -15.35 3.09 19.82
C ASP A 53 -14.32 2.85 18.68
N PRO A 54 -13.30 2.00 18.91
CA PRO A 54 -12.26 1.73 17.91
C PRO A 54 -12.79 1.16 16.57
N THR A 55 -13.98 0.55 16.56
CA THR A 55 -14.57 0.01 15.33
C THR A 55 -14.96 1.12 14.33
N GLN A 56 -15.17 2.34 14.82
CA GLN A 56 -15.44 3.54 14.01
C GLN A 56 -14.27 3.91 13.10
N ALA A 57 -13.06 3.38 13.33
CA ALA A 57 -11.94 3.59 12.42
C ALA A 57 -12.27 3.12 10.99
N ARG A 58 -13.14 2.10 10.85
CA ARG A 58 -13.62 1.63 9.54
C ARG A 58 -14.53 2.65 8.85
N GLU A 59 -15.30 3.42 9.61
CA GLU A 59 -16.29 4.39 9.11
C GLU A 59 -15.64 5.74 8.79
N PHE A 60 -14.81 6.26 9.70
CA PHE A 60 -14.27 7.61 9.61
C PHE A 60 -12.90 7.71 8.95
N THR A 61 -12.35 6.61 8.44
CA THR A 61 -11.05 6.60 7.75
C THR A 61 -11.08 5.74 6.49
N SER A 62 -10.00 5.78 5.71
CA SER A 62 -9.84 4.88 4.55
C SER A 62 -9.62 3.41 4.92
N ARG A 63 -9.40 3.08 6.20
CA ARG A 63 -9.11 1.72 6.69
C ARG A 63 -10.07 0.68 6.11
N GLY A 64 -11.36 0.99 6.01
CA GLY A 64 -12.37 0.05 5.51
C GLY A 64 -12.19 -0.42 4.06
N ASN A 65 -11.42 0.31 3.24
CA ASN A 65 -11.15 0.01 1.83
C ASN A 65 -9.65 -0.15 1.51
N LEU A 66 -8.78 0.03 2.51
CA LEU A 66 -7.33 0.09 2.32
C LEU A 66 -6.68 -1.26 2.58
N VAL A 67 -5.97 -1.79 1.59
CA VAL A 67 -5.17 -3.02 1.69
C VAL A 67 -3.68 -2.69 1.57
N ALA A 68 -2.82 -3.30 2.37
CA ALA A 68 -1.38 -3.26 2.09
C ALA A 68 -0.98 -4.43 1.20
N VAL A 69 -0.24 -4.15 0.13
CA VAL A 69 0.51 -5.18 -0.61
C VAL A 69 1.92 -5.16 -0.06
N ILE A 70 2.30 -6.20 0.67
CA ILE A 70 3.57 -6.25 1.42
C ILE A 70 4.49 -7.30 0.82
N THR A 71 5.75 -6.93 0.60
CA THR A 71 6.81 -7.84 0.15
C THR A 71 8.13 -7.50 0.84
N ASN A 72 9.07 -8.44 0.86
CA ASN A 72 10.50 -8.15 1.08
C ASN A 72 11.37 -8.33 -0.18
N GLY A 73 10.74 -8.62 -1.33
CA GLY A 73 11.40 -8.73 -2.62
C GLY A 73 12.27 -9.98 -2.79
N THR A 74 12.02 -11.02 -1.99
CA THR A 74 12.85 -12.24 -2.00
C THR A 74 12.44 -13.28 -3.05
N ALA A 75 11.24 -13.18 -3.63
CA ALA A 75 10.76 -14.07 -4.69
C ALA A 75 9.92 -13.32 -5.75
N VAL A 76 10.48 -12.25 -6.32
CA VAL A 76 9.75 -11.42 -7.28
C VAL A 76 9.62 -12.13 -8.61
N LEU A 77 8.40 -12.58 -8.94
CA LEU A 77 8.09 -13.28 -10.19
C LEU A 77 9.09 -14.43 -10.45
N GLY A 78 9.65 -14.51 -11.66
CA GLY A 78 10.75 -15.43 -12.01
C GLY A 78 12.15 -14.83 -11.80
N LEU A 79 12.27 -13.65 -11.19
CA LEU A 79 13.54 -12.94 -11.00
C LEU A 79 14.24 -13.34 -9.69
N GLY A 80 13.51 -13.97 -8.77
CA GLY A 80 14.03 -14.41 -7.49
C GLY A 80 14.25 -13.25 -6.51
N ASN A 81 15.31 -13.35 -5.72
CA ASN A 81 15.62 -12.33 -4.72
C ASN A 81 16.35 -11.14 -5.37
N ILE A 82 15.58 -10.10 -5.68
CA ILE A 82 16.07 -8.83 -6.25
C ILE A 82 15.99 -7.68 -5.23
N GLY A 83 15.50 -7.96 -4.03
CA GLY A 83 15.37 -7.02 -2.94
C GLY A 83 14.16 -6.07 -3.08
N PRO A 84 13.84 -5.35 -2.00
CA PRO A 84 12.60 -4.56 -1.88
C PRO A 84 12.49 -3.46 -2.94
N LEU A 85 13.57 -2.72 -3.21
CA LEU A 85 13.53 -1.61 -4.17
C LEU A 85 13.21 -2.08 -5.60
N ALA A 86 13.74 -3.22 -6.02
CA ALA A 86 13.50 -3.76 -7.34
C ALA A 86 12.13 -4.47 -7.43
N ALA A 87 11.53 -4.85 -6.29
CA ALA A 87 10.18 -5.39 -6.22
C ALA A 87 9.10 -4.32 -6.40
N LYS A 88 9.40 -3.06 -6.03
CA LYS A 88 8.44 -1.94 -6.04
C LYS A 88 7.60 -1.81 -7.32
N PRO A 89 8.17 -1.88 -8.55
CA PRO A 89 7.37 -1.82 -9.76
C PRO A 89 6.31 -2.92 -9.87
N VAL A 90 6.56 -4.11 -9.30
CA VAL A 90 5.58 -5.21 -9.29
C VAL A 90 4.46 -4.90 -8.28
N MET A 91 4.81 -4.43 -7.09
CA MET A 91 3.84 -4.11 -6.02
C MET A 91 2.92 -2.95 -6.39
N GLU A 92 3.45 -1.87 -6.98
CA GLU A 92 2.62 -0.81 -7.56
C GLU A 92 1.66 -1.38 -8.62
N GLY A 93 2.13 -2.36 -9.41
CA GLY A 93 1.32 -3.06 -10.40
C GLY A 93 0.14 -3.80 -9.78
N LYS A 94 0.38 -4.52 -8.68
CA LYS A 94 -0.69 -5.17 -7.89
C LYS A 94 -1.69 -4.14 -7.38
N GLY A 95 -1.21 -3.00 -6.85
CA GLY A 95 -2.05 -1.88 -6.46
C GLY A 95 -2.97 -1.38 -7.58
N CYS A 96 -2.43 -1.22 -8.80
CA CYS A 96 -3.24 -0.87 -9.97
C CYS A 96 -4.34 -1.90 -10.26
N LEU A 97 -4.05 -3.20 -10.12
CA LEU A 97 -5.02 -4.27 -10.36
C LEU A 97 -6.14 -4.25 -9.30
N PHE A 98 -5.78 -4.16 -8.01
CA PHE A 98 -6.75 -4.03 -6.91
C PHE A 98 -7.69 -2.84 -7.14
N LYS A 99 -7.14 -1.68 -7.47
CA LYS A 99 -7.94 -0.48 -7.71
C LYS A 99 -8.81 -0.60 -8.95
N LYS A 100 -8.24 -1.07 -10.07
CA LYS A 100 -8.95 -1.13 -11.36
C LYS A 100 -10.08 -2.14 -11.38
N PHE A 101 -9.90 -3.29 -10.74
CA PHE A 101 -10.83 -4.42 -10.86
C PHE A 101 -11.75 -4.61 -9.65
N ALA A 102 -11.35 -4.14 -8.46
CA ALA A 102 -12.11 -4.30 -7.22
C ALA A 102 -12.41 -2.97 -6.49
N ASN A 103 -11.92 -1.84 -7.00
CA ASN A 103 -12.01 -0.53 -6.34
C ASN A 103 -11.40 -0.50 -4.92
N ILE A 104 -10.42 -1.36 -4.66
CA ILE A 104 -9.67 -1.41 -3.40
C ILE A 104 -8.50 -0.43 -3.47
N ASP A 105 -8.34 0.40 -2.43
CA ASP A 105 -7.19 1.29 -2.31
C ASP A 105 -6.00 0.52 -1.74
N VAL A 106 -4.80 0.80 -2.24
CA VAL A 106 -3.59 0.05 -1.86
C VAL A 106 -2.46 0.97 -1.46
N PHE A 107 -1.77 0.60 -0.38
CA PHE A 107 -0.38 0.97 -0.15
C PHE A 107 0.51 -0.23 -0.44
N ASP A 108 1.49 -0.05 -1.32
CA ASP A 108 2.58 -1.01 -1.49
C ASP A 108 3.67 -0.71 -0.44
N ILE A 109 4.12 -1.76 0.25
CA ILE A 109 5.09 -1.67 1.35
C ILE A 109 6.19 -2.70 1.12
N GLU A 110 7.34 -2.22 0.65
CA GLU A 110 8.52 -3.04 0.43
C GLU A 110 9.46 -2.99 1.66
N LEU A 111 9.44 -4.04 2.47
CA LEU A 111 10.22 -4.12 3.70
C LEU A 111 11.62 -4.66 3.43
N SER A 112 12.64 -3.94 3.90
CA SER A 112 14.04 -4.40 3.85
C SER A 112 14.39 -5.30 5.03
N GLU A 113 13.64 -6.38 5.22
CA GLU A 113 13.84 -7.35 6.31
C GLU A 113 13.65 -8.79 5.78
N ASN A 114 14.59 -9.66 6.15
CA ASN A 114 14.63 -11.07 5.72
C ASN A 114 14.41 -12.05 6.88
N ASP A 115 14.52 -11.58 8.12
CA ASP A 115 14.16 -12.35 9.31
C ASP A 115 12.63 -12.49 9.38
N PRO A 116 12.07 -13.71 9.33
CA PRO A 116 10.62 -13.91 9.31
C PRO A 116 9.92 -13.38 10.56
N ASP A 117 10.51 -13.56 11.75
CA ASP A 117 9.89 -13.13 13.00
C ASP A 117 9.80 -11.60 13.08
N LYS A 118 10.87 -10.91 12.69
CA LYS A 118 10.85 -9.44 12.60
C LYS A 118 9.91 -8.93 11.52
N LEU A 119 9.84 -9.64 10.39
CA LEU A 119 8.93 -9.27 9.31
C LEU A 119 7.47 -9.37 9.79
N ILE A 120 7.12 -10.45 10.49
CA ILE A 120 5.81 -10.63 11.13
C ILE A 120 5.53 -9.50 12.13
N GLU A 121 6.49 -9.16 13.00
CA GLU A 121 6.33 -8.08 13.98
C GLU A 121 6.05 -6.73 13.32
N ILE A 122 6.78 -6.39 12.25
CA ILE A 122 6.58 -5.16 11.49
C ILE A 122 5.19 -5.17 10.84
N ILE A 123 4.82 -6.26 10.18
CA ILE A 123 3.54 -6.37 9.48
C ILE A 123 2.37 -6.29 10.45
N ALA A 124 2.43 -7.02 11.58
CA ALA A 124 1.41 -6.98 12.61
C ALA A 124 1.26 -5.58 13.22
N SER A 125 2.36 -4.83 13.38
CA SER A 125 2.33 -3.46 13.89
C SER A 125 1.66 -2.46 12.93
N LEU A 126 1.56 -2.80 11.63
CA LEU A 126 0.85 -1.98 10.63
C LEU A 126 -0.67 -2.19 10.65
N GLU A 127 -1.16 -3.21 11.35
CA GLU A 127 -2.58 -3.59 11.40
C GLU A 127 -3.51 -2.39 11.61
N PRO A 128 -3.28 -1.43 12.53
CA PRO A 128 -4.21 -0.33 12.79
C PRO A 128 -4.49 0.60 11.59
N THR A 129 -3.63 0.60 10.57
CA THR A 129 -3.84 1.38 9.34
C THR A 129 -4.69 0.64 8.30
N LEU A 130 -4.68 -0.69 8.32
CA LEU A 130 -5.06 -1.52 7.18
C LEU A 130 -6.39 -2.25 7.41
N GLY A 131 -7.24 -2.30 6.39
CA GLY A 131 -8.42 -3.17 6.36
C GLY A 131 -8.11 -4.59 5.89
N GLY A 132 -6.93 -4.80 5.30
CA GLY A 132 -6.43 -6.12 4.89
C GLY A 132 -4.95 -6.07 4.52
N ILE A 133 -4.31 -7.24 4.54
CA ILE A 133 -2.90 -7.44 4.16
C ILE A 133 -2.85 -8.50 3.06
N ASN A 134 -2.12 -8.20 1.98
CA ASN A 134 -1.79 -9.09 0.90
C ASN A 134 -0.27 -9.29 0.88
N LEU A 135 0.20 -10.42 1.41
CA LEU A 135 1.61 -10.82 1.31
C LEU A 135 1.91 -11.23 -0.13
N GLU A 136 3.01 -10.73 -0.69
CA GLU A 136 3.36 -10.94 -2.10
C GLU A 136 4.86 -11.17 -2.27
N ASP A 137 5.24 -12.09 -3.16
CA ASP A 137 6.62 -12.29 -3.60
C ASP A 137 7.66 -12.47 -2.47
N ILE A 138 7.25 -13.16 -1.39
CA ILE A 138 8.13 -13.62 -0.31
C ILE A 138 8.51 -15.08 -0.59
N LYS A 139 9.80 -15.41 -0.48
CA LYS A 139 10.31 -16.74 -0.82
C LYS A 139 9.76 -17.85 0.10
N ALA A 140 9.69 -19.05 -0.46
CA ALA A 140 9.49 -20.28 0.30
C ALA A 140 10.82 -20.77 0.91
N PRO A 141 10.78 -21.48 2.06
CA PRO A 141 9.60 -21.84 2.82
C PRO A 141 9.08 -20.73 3.75
N GLU A 142 9.77 -19.60 3.87
CA GLU A 142 9.45 -18.56 4.87
C GLU A 142 8.04 -17.98 4.69
N CYS A 143 7.56 -17.82 3.45
CA CYS A 143 6.22 -17.32 3.18
C CYS A 143 5.10 -18.11 3.87
N PHE A 144 5.25 -19.43 4.06
CA PHE A 144 4.26 -20.26 4.75
C PHE A 144 4.26 -20.07 6.26
N TYR A 145 5.37 -19.63 6.84
CA TYR A 145 5.46 -19.34 8.27
C TYR A 145 4.99 -17.91 8.58
N ILE A 146 5.15 -16.99 7.62
CA ILE A 146 4.75 -15.58 7.75
C ILE A 146 3.23 -15.41 7.56
N GLU A 147 2.60 -16.20 6.68
CA GLU A 147 1.14 -16.23 6.45
C GLU A 147 0.39 -16.92 7.60
#